data_AF-A0A2T7PSQ1-F1
#
_entry.id   AF-A0A2T7PSQ1-F1
#
_cell.length_a   1.000
_cell.length_b   1.000
_cell.length_c   1.000
_cell.angle_alpha   90.00
_cell.angle_beta   90.00
_cell.angle_gamma   90.00
#
_symmetry.space_group_name_H-M   'P 1'
#
loop_
_entity.id
_entity.type
_entity.pdbx_description
1 polymer ?
#
loop_
_entity_poly.entity_id
_entity_poly.type
_entity_poly.pdbx_seq_one_letter_code
_entity_poly.pdbx_strand_id
1 'polypeptide(L)'
;MHFDLQRLQEASVAEIFMATAGGKFFALNLMECDVNTLSGNIKEVLLSTAQEVQGRQRKTKQQWVTNDILALCAERRVLEREMKSKLEAVTKYKEVNCAIKKGMKTVWENWIERQCRDIEDVMARGDSKKAYQLLKTHTKTDQYKTSVIEHKKSQKS
;
A
#
# COMPACT_ATOMS: atom_id res chain seq x y z
N MET A 1 -4.15 1.19 12.75
CA MET A 1 -5.09 0.87 11.65
C MET A 1 -4.90 1.93 10.58
N HIS A 2 -4.78 1.58 9.29
CA HIS A 2 -4.68 2.57 8.20
C HIS A 2 -5.78 2.24 7.20
N PHE A 3 -6.64 3.22 6.94
CA PHE A 3 -7.77 3.11 6.03
C PHE A 3 -7.39 3.59 4.64
N ASP A 4 -8.06 3.06 3.63
CA ASP A 4 -7.81 3.45 2.25
C ASP A 4 -8.56 4.76 1.90
N LEU A 5 -7.89 5.89 2.16
CA LEU A 5 -8.46 7.22 1.94
C LEU A 5 -8.67 7.55 0.45
N GLN A 6 -8.05 6.81 -0.47
CA GLN A 6 -8.30 7.01 -1.91
C GLN A 6 -9.73 6.61 -2.29
N ARG A 7 -10.31 5.63 -1.60
CA ARG A 7 -11.69 5.21 -1.85
C ARG A 7 -12.70 6.30 -1.51
N LEU A 8 -12.39 7.20 -0.59
CA LEU A 8 -13.25 8.35 -0.25
C LEU A 8 -13.27 9.44 -1.35
N GLN A 9 -12.37 9.38 -2.33
CA GLN A 9 -12.39 10.32 -3.47
C GLN A 9 -13.50 9.97 -4.47
N GLU A 10 -14.02 8.74 -4.43
CA GLU A 10 -15.18 8.33 -5.22
C GLU A 10 -16.46 8.87 -4.57
N ALA A 11 -17.23 9.67 -5.33
CA ALA A 11 -18.45 10.34 -4.84
C ALA A 11 -19.45 9.34 -4.22
N SER A 12 -19.61 8.16 -4.84
CA SER A 12 -20.50 7.10 -4.36
C SER A 12 -20.08 6.54 -2.99
N VAL A 13 -18.78 6.35 -2.77
CA VAL A 13 -18.24 5.83 -1.50
C VAL A 13 -18.32 6.89 -0.41
N ALA A 14 -18.11 8.16 -0.75
CA ALA A 14 -18.26 9.28 0.17
C ALA A 14 -19.71 9.44 0.64
N GLU A 15 -20.69 9.32 -0.27
CA GLU A 15 -22.11 9.37 0.07
C GLU A 15 -22.51 8.23 1.02
N ILE A 16 -22.07 6.99 0.73
CA ILE A 16 -22.32 5.84 1.61
C ILE A 16 -21.70 6.05 2.99
N PHE A 17 -20.47 6.57 3.05
CA PHE A 17 -19.81 6.88 4.32
C PHE A 17 -20.59 7.91 5.13
N MET A 18 -21.01 9.02 4.51
CA MET A 18 -21.76 10.07 5.18
C MET A 18 -23.13 9.60 5.66
N ALA A 19 -23.86 8.82 4.85
CA ALA A 19 -25.15 8.25 5.24
C ALA A 19 -25.00 7.29 6.44
N THR A 20 -23.99 6.42 6.39
CA THR A 20 -23.75 5.40 7.43
C THR A 20 -23.26 6.04 8.73
N ALA A 21 -22.31 6.98 8.64
CA ALA A 21 -21.83 7.72 9.79
C ALA A 21 -22.94 8.60 10.38
N GLY A 22 -23.68 9.32 9.54
CA GLY A 22 -24.80 10.18 9.95
C GLY A 22 -25.89 9.42 10.70
N GLY A 23 -26.28 8.23 10.21
CA GLY A 23 -27.25 7.37 10.91
C GLY A 23 -26.76 6.91 12.29
N LYS A 24 -25.49 6.50 12.38
CA LYS A 24 -24.86 6.09 13.66
C LYS A 24 -24.71 7.27 14.62
N PHE A 25 -24.40 8.47 14.12
CA PHE A 25 -24.33 9.69 14.94
C PHE A 25 -25.69 10.14 15.43
N PHE A 26 -26.73 10.04 14.60
CA PHE A 26 -28.10 10.34 15.02
C PHE A 26 -28.54 9.43 16.18
N ALA A 27 -28.24 8.13 16.10
CA ALA A 27 -28.50 7.18 17.18
C ALA A 27 -27.72 7.52 18.46
N LEU A 28 -26.46 7.96 18.34
CA LEU A 28 -25.66 8.38 19.49
C LEU A 28 -26.20 9.65 20.16
N ASN A 29 -26.70 10.60 19.38
CA ASN A 29 -27.24 11.86 19.90
C ASN A 29 -28.54 11.67 20.69
N LEU A 30 -29.22 10.54 20.50
CA LEU A 30 -30.42 10.13 21.26
C LEU A 30 -30.08 9.44 22.59
N MET A 31 -28.80 9.08 22.82
CA MET A 31 -28.36 8.44 24.05
C MET A 31 -27.87 9.49 25.05
N GLU A 32 -28.41 9.47 26.27
CA GLU A 32 -27.84 10.25 27.37
C GLU A 32 -26.58 9.55 27.87
N CYS A 33 -25.41 10.08 27.52
CA CYS A 33 -24.10 9.59 27.95
C CYS A 33 -23.27 10.75 28.51
N ASP A 34 -22.36 10.46 29.44
CA ASP A 34 -21.38 11.45 29.85
C ASP A 34 -20.40 11.78 28.71
N VAL A 35 -19.73 12.93 28.81
CA VAL A 35 -18.86 13.47 27.75
C VAL A 35 -17.72 12.53 27.39
N ASN A 36 -17.15 11.77 28.34
CA ASN A 36 -16.06 10.84 28.05
C ASN A 36 -16.56 9.62 27.28
N THR A 37 -17.71 9.08 27.68
CA THR A 37 -18.38 7.98 26.97
C THR A 37 -18.79 8.41 25.56
N LEU A 38 -19.37 9.61 25.42
CA LEU A 38 -19.72 10.17 24.11
C LEU A 38 -18.50 10.31 23.19
N SER A 39 -17.39 10.84 23.71
CA SER A 39 -16.13 10.97 22.95
C SER A 39 -15.57 9.62 22.50
N GLY A 40 -15.65 8.60 23.35
CA GLY A 40 -15.30 7.22 23.00
C GLY A 40 -16.17 6.66 21.88
N ASN A 41 -17.48 6.82 22.01
CA ASN A 41 -18.46 6.33 21.04
C ASN A 41 -18.34 7.03 19.68
N ILE A 42 -18.06 8.34 19.65
CA ILE A 42 -17.80 9.09 18.42
C ILE A 42 -16.59 8.50 17.69
N LYS A 43 -15.49 8.24 18.41
CA LYS A 43 -14.30 7.62 17.81
C LYS A 43 -14.63 6.23 17.27
N GLU A 44 -15.40 5.44 18.01
CA GLU A 44 -15.79 4.10 17.59
C GLU A 44 -16.68 4.11 16.34
N VAL A 45 -17.67 5.01 16.26
CA VAL A 45 -18.53 5.17 15.09
C VAL A 45 -17.72 5.56 13.86
N LEU A 46 -16.76 6.49 13.99
CA LEU A 46 -15.89 6.87 12.89
C LEU A 46 -14.99 5.70 12.45
N LEU A 47 -14.36 5.00 13.39
CA LEU A 47 -13.45 3.90 13.08
C LEU A 47 -14.18 2.69 12.49
N SER A 48 -15.34 2.32 13.04
CA SER A 48 -16.16 1.21 12.53
C SER A 48 -16.72 1.51 11.15
N THR A 49 -17.19 2.74 10.91
CA THR A 49 -17.71 3.14 9.59
C THR A 49 -16.59 3.25 8.56
N ALA A 50 -15.41 3.74 8.93
CA ALA A 50 -14.24 3.73 8.07
C ALA A 50 -13.82 2.28 7.73
N GLN A 51 -13.84 1.38 8.71
CA GLN A 51 -13.54 -0.03 8.50
C GLN A 51 -14.54 -0.72 7.58
N GLU A 52 -15.83 -0.39 7.69
CA GLU A 52 -16.94 -0.95 6.90
C GLU A 52 -16.91 -0.45 5.45
N VAL A 53 -16.75 0.86 5.25
CA VAL A 53 -16.85 1.49 3.92
C VAL A 53 -15.52 1.48 3.17
N GLN A 54 -14.44 1.90 3.82
CA GLN A 54 -13.11 2.06 3.19
C GLN A 54 -12.32 0.75 3.21
N GLY A 55 -12.54 -0.11 4.20
CA GLY A 55 -11.78 -1.35 4.37
C GLY A 55 -10.32 -1.10 4.75
N ARG A 56 -9.53 -2.17 4.80
CA ARG A 56 -8.09 -2.07 5.13
C ARG A 56 -7.29 -1.64 3.90
N GLN A 57 -6.42 -0.65 4.08
CA GLN A 57 -5.45 -0.29 3.05
C GLN A 57 -4.56 -1.50 2.76
N ARG A 58 -4.60 -1.98 1.51
CA ARG A 58 -3.70 -3.05 1.07
C ARG A 58 -2.29 -2.50 1.00
N LYS A 59 -1.34 -3.21 1.61
CA LYS A 59 0.08 -2.91 1.41
C LYS A 59 0.44 -3.28 -0.03
N THR A 60 0.70 -2.29 -0.86
CA THR A 60 1.29 -2.51 -2.19
C THR A 60 2.71 -3.02 -1.99
N LYS A 61 3.02 -4.21 -2.54
CA LYS A 61 4.33 -4.86 -2.39
C LYS A 61 5.48 -4.01 -2.95
N GLN A 62 5.19 -3.09 -3.87
CA GLN A 62 6.15 -2.16 -4.45
C GLN A 62 5.48 -0.80 -4.62
N GLN A 63 5.52 0.03 -3.57
CA GLN A 63 4.97 1.38 -3.57
C GLN A 63 5.61 2.31 -4.61
N TRP A 64 6.80 1.95 -5.09
CA TRP A 64 7.57 2.76 -6.02
C TRP A 64 7.14 2.59 -7.48
N VAL A 65 6.48 1.50 -7.88
CA VAL A 65 6.13 1.29 -9.30
C VAL A 65 4.99 2.23 -9.71
N THR A 66 5.20 3.01 -10.77
CA THR A 66 4.21 3.96 -11.30
C THR A 66 3.22 3.29 -12.26
N ASN A 67 2.04 3.90 -12.42
CA ASN A 67 1.02 3.45 -13.38
C ASN A 67 1.53 3.41 -14.82
N ASP A 68 2.43 4.32 -15.20
CA ASP A 68 3.02 4.38 -16.54
C ASP A 68 3.86 3.13 -16.85
N ILE A 69 4.65 2.66 -15.88
CA ILE A 69 5.44 1.42 -16.02
C ILE A 69 4.50 0.21 -16.11
N LEU A 70 3.39 0.20 -15.35
CA LEU A 70 2.38 -0.85 -15.43
C LEU A 70 1.71 -0.88 -16.81
N ALA A 71 1.42 0.29 -17.40
CA ALA A 71 0.88 0.42 -18.74
C ALA A 71 1.86 -0.13 -19.80
N LEU A 72 3.14 0.24 -19.72
CA LEU A 72 4.18 -0.31 -20.60
C LEU A 72 4.32 -1.83 -20.44
N CYS A 73 4.19 -2.36 -19.23
CA CYS A 73 4.20 -3.81 -19.00
C CYS A 73 2.99 -4.51 -19.65
N ALA A 74 1.83 -3.86 -19.66
CA ALA A 74 0.65 -4.36 -20.37
C ALA A 74 0.86 -4.35 -21.89
N GLU A 75 1.40 -3.26 -22.43
CA GLU A 75 1.75 -3.14 -23.85
C GLU A 75 2.76 -4.22 -24.27
N ARG A 76 3.81 -4.45 -23.47
CA ARG A 76 4.79 -5.52 -23.72
C ARG A 76 4.13 -6.89 -23.85
N ARG A 77 3.12 -7.21 -23.02
CA ARG A 77 2.37 -8.48 -23.07
C ARG A 77 1.50 -8.62 -24.32
N VAL A 78 1.05 -7.50 -24.90
CA VAL A 78 0.33 -7.51 -26.19
C VAL A 78 1.33 -7.78 -27.31
N LEU A 79 2.44 -7.03 -27.33
CA LEU A 79 3.48 -7.16 -28.35
C LEU A 79 4.09 -8.57 -28.37
N GLU A 80 4.31 -9.20 -27.21
CA GLU A 80 4.82 -10.59 -27.13
C GLU A 80 3.92 -11.60 -27.87
N ARG A 81 2.60 -11.37 -27.87
CA ARG A 81 1.65 -12.21 -28.62
C ARG A 81 1.71 -11.95 -30.12
N GLU A 82 1.92 -10.70 -30.52
CA GLU A 82 1.96 -10.26 -31.92
C GLU A 82 3.29 -10.52 -32.62
N MET A 83 4.39 -10.64 -31.85
CA MET A 83 5.75 -10.93 -32.35
C MET A 83 5.84 -12.21 -33.18
N LYS A 84 4.94 -13.18 -32.95
CA LYS A 84 4.89 -14.42 -33.74
C LYS A 84 4.46 -14.20 -35.19
N SER A 85 3.84 -13.07 -35.50
CA SER A 85 3.21 -12.82 -36.80
C SER A 85 3.72 -11.55 -37.50
N LYS A 86 4.34 -10.61 -36.78
CA LYS A 86 4.76 -9.31 -37.34
C LYS A 86 6.18 -8.94 -36.94
N LEU A 87 7.03 -8.63 -37.91
CA LEU A 87 8.40 -8.15 -37.68
C LEU A 87 8.42 -6.79 -36.95
N GLU A 88 7.47 -5.91 -37.25
CA GLU A 88 7.32 -4.61 -36.56
C GLU A 88 7.06 -4.76 -35.05
N ALA A 89 6.34 -5.81 -34.65
CA ALA A 89 6.07 -6.10 -33.23
C ALA A 89 7.36 -6.47 -32.48
N VAL A 90 8.35 -7.05 -33.18
CA VAL A 90 9.67 -7.38 -32.59
C VAL A 90 10.46 -6.12 -32.26
N THR A 91 10.46 -5.14 -33.16
CA THR A 91 11.15 -3.85 -32.94
C THR A 91 10.48 -3.08 -31.80
N LYS A 92 9.15 -2.93 -31.84
CA LYS A 92 8.39 -2.27 -30.77
C LYS A 92 8.55 -2.96 -29.41
N TYR A 93 8.60 -4.30 -29.38
CA TYR A 93 8.85 -5.02 -28.14
C TYR A 93 10.21 -4.67 -27.52
N LYS A 94 11.27 -4.57 -28.34
CA LYS A 94 12.60 -4.17 -27.86
C LYS A 94 12.58 -2.75 -27.30
N GLU A 95 11.91 -1.82 -27.97
CA GLU A 95 11.77 -0.42 -27.54
C GLU A 95 11.02 -0.33 -26.21
N VAL A 96 9.84 -0.95 -26.11
CA VAL A 96 9.02 -0.96 -24.89
C VAL A 96 9.77 -1.64 -23.75
N ASN A 97 10.47 -2.76 -24.00
CA ASN A 97 11.26 -3.42 -22.97
C ASN A 97 12.46 -2.57 -22.49
N CYS A 98 13.07 -1.80 -23.39
CA CYS A 98 14.12 -0.84 -23.03
C CYS A 98 13.53 0.32 -22.19
N ALA A 99 12.38 0.85 -22.58
CA ALA A 99 11.66 1.89 -21.85
C ALA A 99 11.26 1.42 -20.45
N ILE A 100 10.74 0.20 -20.31
CA ILE A 100 10.43 -0.39 -19.00
C ILE A 100 11.68 -0.47 -18.13
N LYS A 101 12.79 -1.01 -18.64
CA LYS A 101 14.04 -1.15 -17.85
C LYS A 101 14.56 0.21 -17.39
N LYS A 102 14.58 1.20 -18.28
CA LYS A 102 15.01 2.58 -17.96
C LYS A 102 14.06 3.22 -16.95
N GLY A 103 12.75 3.17 -17.20
CA GLY A 103 11.73 3.71 -16.31
C GLY A 103 11.78 3.08 -14.91
N MET A 104 11.88 1.75 -14.84
CA MET A 104 12.00 1.02 -13.57
C MET A 104 13.22 1.47 -12.77
N LYS A 105 14.37 1.64 -13.43
CA LYS A 105 15.59 2.15 -12.80
C LYS A 105 15.39 3.58 -12.27
N THR A 106 14.93 4.50 -13.10
CA THR A 106 14.73 5.91 -12.71
C THR A 106 13.73 6.04 -11.57
N VAL A 107 12.61 5.33 -11.64
CA VAL A 107 11.58 5.37 -10.61
C VAL A 107 12.08 4.78 -9.29
N TRP A 108 12.87 3.70 -9.34
CA TRP A 108 13.51 3.14 -8.16
C TRP A 108 14.54 4.08 -7.55
N GLU A 109 15.39 4.72 -8.36
CA GLU A 109 16.38 5.72 -7.93
C GLU A 109 15.68 6.91 -7.25
N ASN A 110 14.66 7.48 -7.89
CA ASN A 110 13.87 8.58 -7.34
C ASN A 110 13.18 8.21 -6.03
N TRP A 111 12.70 6.97 -5.91
CA TRP A 111 12.09 6.48 -4.69
C TRP A 111 13.12 6.41 -3.55
N ILE A 112 14.30 5.82 -3.79
CA ILE A 112 15.38 5.77 -2.80
C ILE A 112 15.79 7.18 -2.38
N GLU A 113 16.02 8.06 -3.34
CA GLU A 113 16.43 9.44 -3.07
C GLU A 113 15.38 10.17 -2.22
N ARG A 114 14.09 9.96 -2.48
CA ARG A 114 13.01 10.48 -1.64
C ARG A 114 13.05 9.90 -0.24
N GLN A 115 13.25 8.59 -0.07
CA GLN A 115 13.34 7.98 1.26
C GLN A 115 14.54 8.53 2.06
N CYS A 116 15.69 8.74 1.41
CA CYS A 116 16.84 9.38 2.03
C CYS A 116 16.53 10.80 2.48
N ARG A 117 15.94 11.62 1.60
CA ARG A 117 15.52 12.99 1.93
C ARG A 117 14.54 13.02 3.11
N ASP A 118 13.54 12.14 3.12
CA ASP A 118 12.55 12.07 4.20
C ASP A 118 13.24 11.75 5.55
N ILE A 119 14.27 10.90 5.55
CA ILE A 119 15.06 10.58 6.75
C ILE A 119 15.91 11.79 7.18
N GLU A 120 16.59 12.45 6.25
CA GLU A 120 17.39 13.65 6.49
C GLU A 120 16.55 14.79 7.08
N ASP A 121 15.36 15.04 6.52
CA ASP A 121 14.41 16.05 7.02
C ASP A 121 13.96 15.75 8.46
N VAL A 122 13.68 14.48 8.78
CA VAL A 122 13.28 14.07 10.13
C VAL A 122 14.45 14.22 11.11
N MET A 123 15.68 13.91 10.68
CA MET A 123 16.88 14.14 11.48
C MET A 123 17.14 15.63 11.70
N ALA A 124 17.01 16.46 10.68
CA ALA A 124 17.18 17.92 10.77
C ALA A 124 16.18 18.57 11.73
N ARG A 125 14.98 18.00 11.87
CA ARG A 125 13.96 18.41 12.84
C ARG A 125 14.22 17.94 14.27
N GLY A 126 15.29 17.17 14.51
CA GLY A 126 15.68 16.66 15.83
C GLY A 126 14.92 15.39 16.27
N ASP A 127 14.09 14.78 15.42
CA ASP A 127 13.34 13.56 15.74
C ASP A 127 14.13 12.30 15.35
N SER A 128 15.26 12.11 16.03
CA SER A 128 16.19 10.99 15.79
C SER A 128 15.54 9.61 15.96
N LYS A 129 14.55 9.50 16.87
CA LYS A 129 13.78 8.28 17.08
C LYS A 129 12.97 7.91 15.84
N LYS A 130 12.27 8.86 15.24
CA LYS A 130 11.49 8.65 14.02
C LYS A 130 12.39 8.38 12.80
N ALA A 131 13.52 9.08 12.69
CA ALA A 131 14.51 8.81 11.65
C ALA A 131 15.03 7.36 11.72
N TYR A 132 15.36 6.88 12.91
CA TYR A 132 15.77 5.49 13.12
C TYR A 132 14.65 4.48 12.79
N GLN A 133 13.40 4.79 13.11
CA GLN A 133 12.25 3.94 12.73
C GLN A 133 12.07 3.85 11.22
N LEU A 134 12.24 4.95 10.48
CA LEU A 134 12.22 4.96 9.03
C LEU A 134 13.36 4.12 8.45
N LEU A 135 14.60 4.37 8.90
CA LEU A 135 15.77 3.59 8.47
C LEU A 135 15.57 2.08 8.71
N LYS A 136 15.05 1.71 9.88
CA LYS A 136 14.77 0.32 10.24
C LYS A 136 13.68 -0.29 9.34
N THR A 137 12.69 0.49 8.93
CA THR A 137 11.65 0.03 8.00
C THR A 137 12.23 -0.30 6.62
N HIS A 138 13.20 0.48 6.15
CA HIS A 138 13.84 0.27 4.84
C HIS A 138 14.90 -0.84 4.84
N THR A 139 15.56 -1.10 5.98
CA THR A 139 16.70 -2.03 6.09
C THR A 139 16.33 -3.41 6.65
N LYS A 140 15.11 -3.61 7.16
CA LYS A 140 14.66 -4.93 7.59
C LYS A 140 14.46 -5.84 6.37
N THR A 141 15.47 -6.65 6.10
CA THR A 141 15.32 -7.90 5.36
C THR A 141 14.53 -8.85 6.25
N ASP A 142 13.40 -9.39 5.77
CA ASP A 142 12.68 -10.45 6.47
C ASP A 142 13.63 -11.62 6.70
N GLN A 143 14.16 -11.74 7.92
CA GLN A 143 14.86 -12.93 8.36
C GLN A 143 13.80 -14.02 8.44
N TYR A 144 13.69 -14.82 7.37
CA TYR A 144 12.96 -16.07 7.42
C TYR A 144 13.47 -16.85 8.63
N LYS A 145 12.62 -17.09 9.62
CA LYS A 145 12.91 -18.06 10.67
C LYS A 145 13.04 -19.40 9.97
N THR A 146 14.27 -19.88 9.80
CA THR A 146 14.54 -21.25 9.37
C THR A 146 13.84 -22.17 10.36
N SER A 147 12.74 -22.77 9.96
CA SER A 147 12.08 -23.81 10.76
C SER A 147 13.06 -24.96 10.90
N VAL A 148 13.54 -25.19 12.11
CA VAL A 148 14.32 -26.37 12.48
C VAL A 148 13.45 -27.58 12.19
N ILE A 149 13.82 -28.36 11.16
CA ILE A 149 13.17 -29.64 10.86
C ILE A 149 13.75 -30.65 11.86
N GLU A 150 13.01 -30.96 12.91
CA GLU A 150 13.35 -32.09 13.77
C GLU A 150 13.04 -33.40 13.03
N HIS A 151 14.10 -34.16 12.71
CA HIS A 151 13.95 -35.52 12.22
C HIS A 151 13.39 -36.43 13.34
N LYS A 152 12.09 -36.71 13.26
CA LYS A 152 11.43 -37.72 14.09
C LYS A 152 11.97 -39.10 13.71
N LYS A 153 12.81 -39.70 14.56
CA LYS A 153 13.27 -41.08 14.40
C LYS A 153 12.05 -42.02 14.48
N SER A 154 11.72 -42.70 13.37
CA SER A 154 10.78 -43.82 13.39
C SER A 154 11.36 -44.98 14.20
N GLN A 155 10.74 -45.31 15.34
CA GLN A 155 10.85 -46.64 15.92
C GLN A 155 10.02 -47.59 15.05
N LYS A 156 10.67 -48.54 14.38
CA LYS A 156 10.01 -49.72 13.82
C LYS A 156 9.77 -50.69 14.98
N SER A 157 8.51 -51.10 15.12
CA SER A 157 8.10 -52.28 15.88
C SER A 157 8.31 -53.55 15.07
#